data_AF-A0A7K2NYP5-F1
#
_entry.id   AF-A0A7K2NYP5-F1
#
_cell.length_a   1.000
_cell.length_b   1.000
_cell.length_c   1.000
_cell.angle_alpha   90.00
_cell.angle_beta   90.00
_cell.angle_gamma   90.00
#
_symmetry.space_group_name_H-M   'P 1'
#
loop_
_entity.id
_entity.type
_entity.pdbx_description
1 polymer ?
#
loop_
_entity_poly.entity_id
_entity_poly.type
_entity_poly.pdbx_seq_one_letter_code
_entity_poly.pdbx_strand_id
1 'polypeptide(L)'
;NIRENRGVRLATVDPMNGDSGTVVIPLDDKKTFELLGRGDTFGVFQLDGGGMRALLKLMEPSRFEDIAAALALYRPGPMAANA
;
A
#
# COMPACT_ATOMS: atom_id res chain seq x y z
N ASN A 1 12.58 10.32 7.30
CA ASN A 1 13.03 11.57 6.67
C ASN A 1 12.87 11.40 5.15
N ILE A 2 11.82 11.93 4.51
CA ILE A 2 11.48 11.63 3.09
C ILE A 2 12.62 11.92 2.11
N ARG A 3 13.55 12.80 2.50
CA ARG A 3 14.75 13.15 1.72
C ARG A 3 15.76 12.00 1.60
N GLU A 4 15.78 11.06 2.55
CA GLU A 4 16.70 9.90 2.56
C GLU A 4 16.19 8.73 1.71
N ASN A 5 14.89 8.65 1.44
CA ASN A 5 14.29 7.54 0.68
C ASN A 5 14.32 7.77 -0.85
N ARG A 6 14.83 8.92 -1.33
CA ARG A 6 14.89 9.22 -2.77
C ARG A 6 16.01 8.43 -3.42
N GLY A 7 15.64 7.45 -4.26
CA GLY A 7 16.59 6.64 -5.03
C GLY A 7 16.83 5.23 -4.47
N VAL A 8 16.14 4.84 -3.39
CA VAL A 8 16.14 3.45 -2.91
C VAL A 8 15.44 2.58 -3.95
N ARG A 9 16.16 1.60 -4.54
CA ARG A 9 15.50 0.49 -5.22
C ARG A 9 14.79 -0.33 -4.16
N LEU A 10 13.47 -0.27 -4.16
CA LEU A 10 12.61 -1.10 -3.34
C LEU A 10 12.82 -2.56 -3.75
N ALA A 11 13.65 -3.27 -3.00
CA ALA A 11 13.73 -4.71 -3.00
C ALA A 11 13.25 -5.15 -1.60
N THR A 12 12.19 -5.94 -1.55
CA THR A 12 11.65 -6.45 -0.28
C THR A 12 12.61 -7.50 0.28
N VAL A 13 13.30 -7.16 1.36
CA VAL A 13 13.99 -8.15 2.20
C VAL A 13 13.16 -8.24 3.48
N ASP A 14 12.72 -9.44 3.88
CA ASP A 14 12.32 -9.67 5.27
C ASP A 14 13.55 -10.22 6.03
N PRO A 15 14.16 -9.42 6.92
CA PRO A 15 15.37 -9.79 7.66
C PRO A 15 15.11 -10.67 8.89
N MET A 16 13.87 -11.08 9.20
CA MET A 16 13.60 -11.65 10.53
C MET A 16 14.06 -13.09 10.79
N ASN A 17 14.65 -13.84 9.86
CA ASN A 17 15.13 -15.21 10.16
C ASN A 17 16.42 -15.66 9.46
N GLY A 18 17.32 -14.75 9.06
CA GLY A 18 18.72 -15.11 8.77
C GLY A 18 18.98 -16.17 7.68
N ASP A 19 18.06 -16.37 6.72
CA ASP A 19 18.19 -17.39 5.67
C ASP A 19 18.73 -16.81 4.35
N SER A 20 19.58 -17.57 3.66
CA SER A 20 20.42 -17.16 2.52
C SER A 20 19.68 -17.08 1.17
N GLY A 21 18.37 -16.81 1.17
CA GLY A 21 17.55 -16.75 -0.04
C GLY A 21 16.91 -15.39 -0.24
N THR A 22 17.50 -14.53 -1.07
CA THR A 22 16.90 -13.24 -1.45
C THR A 22 15.61 -13.47 -2.25
N VAL A 23 14.46 -13.14 -1.67
CA VAL A 23 13.17 -13.13 -2.39
C VAL A 23 12.92 -11.73 -2.92
N VAL A 24 13.04 -11.56 -4.23
CA VAL A 24 12.68 -10.29 -4.90
C VAL A 24 11.18 -10.33 -5.19
N ILE A 25 10.40 -9.48 -4.53
CA ILE A 25 8.97 -9.32 -4.82
C ILE A 25 8.81 -8.21 -5.88
N PRO A 26 8.16 -8.49 -7.02
CA PRO A 26 7.87 -7.47 -8.03
C PRO A 26 6.88 -6.42 -7.50
N LEU A 27 7.03 -5.17 -7.92
CA LEU A 27 6.18 -4.05 -7.48
C LEU A 27 5.01 -3.77 -8.43
N ASP A 28 4.89 -4.55 -9.49
CA ASP A 28 3.93 -4.44 -10.58
C ASP A 28 3.01 -5.67 -10.68
N ASP A 29 2.85 -6.44 -9.60
CA ASP A 29 1.98 -7.61 -9.59
C ASP A 29 0.51 -7.23 -9.82
N LYS A 30 -0.03 -7.63 -10.98
CA LYS A 30 -1.39 -7.32 -11.40
C LYS A 30 -2.46 -7.82 -10.41
N LYS A 31 -2.27 -9.01 -9.83
CA LYS A 31 -3.26 -9.60 -8.91
C LYS A 31 -3.34 -8.83 -7.60
N THR A 32 -2.21 -8.30 -7.12
CA THR A 32 -2.16 -7.38 -5.99
C THR A 32 -3.00 -6.14 -6.28
N PHE A 33 -2.79 -5.48 -7.42
CA PHE A 33 -3.56 -4.28 -7.77
C PHE A 33 -5.06 -4.54 -7.97
N GLU A 34 -5.43 -5.67 -8.57
CA GLU A 34 -6.84 -6.08 -8.67
C GLU A 34 -7.49 -6.31 -7.30
N LEU A 35 -6.76 -6.89 -6.33
CA LEU A 35 -7.23 -7.03 -4.95
C LEU A 35 -7.42 -5.67 -4.28
N LEU A 36 -6.47 -4.75 -4.46
CA LEU A 36 -6.57 -3.39 -3.94
C LEU A 36 -7.77 -2.64 -4.55
N GLY A 37 -7.95 -2.70 -5.88
CA GLY A 37 -9.05 -2.04 -6.59
C GLY A 37 -10.43 -2.59 -6.23
N ARG A 38 -10.54 -3.86 -5.84
CA ARG A 38 -11.79 -4.40 -5.27
C ARG A 38 -12.02 -4.00 -3.81
N GLY A 39 -11.04 -3.37 -3.16
CA GLY A 39 -11.09 -3.05 -1.73
C GLY A 39 -11.11 -4.31 -0.84
N ASP A 40 -10.56 -5.42 -1.32
CA ASP A 40 -10.48 -6.71 -0.63
C ASP A 40 -9.25 -6.75 0.29
N THR A 41 -9.02 -5.69 1.06
CA THR A 41 -7.78 -5.44 1.80
C THR A 41 -7.88 -5.67 3.31
N PHE A 42 -8.85 -6.48 3.75
CA PHE A 42 -8.94 -6.85 5.17
C PHE A 42 -7.67 -7.61 5.59
N GLY A 43 -6.99 -7.13 6.63
CA GLY A 43 -5.71 -7.68 7.08
C GLY A 43 -4.48 -7.21 6.29
N VAL A 44 -4.65 -6.35 5.27
CA VAL A 44 -3.52 -5.72 4.57
C VAL A 44 -3.09 -4.49 5.37
N PHE A 45 -1.83 -4.49 5.82
CA PHE A 45 -1.26 -3.43 6.64
C PHE A 45 -1.54 -2.02 6.07
N GLN A 46 -2.06 -1.12 6.92
CA GLN A 46 -2.46 0.27 6.61
C GLN A 46 -3.63 0.44 5.63
N LEU A 47 -4.08 -0.62 4.97
CA LEU A 47 -5.08 -0.56 3.89
C LEU A 47 -6.43 -1.21 4.25
N ASP A 48 -6.61 -1.68 5.48
CA ASP A 48 -7.74 -2.50 5.93
C ASP A 48 -8.96 -1.73 6.45
N GLY A 49 -8.79 -0.46 6.82
CA GLY A 49 -9.87 0.39 7.34
C GLY A 49 -10.99 0.64 6.33
N GLY A 50 -12.25 0.73 6.80
CA GLY A 50 -13.42 0.87 5.93
C GLY A 50 -13.38 2.06 4.95
N GLY A 51 -12.97 3.24 5.43
CA GLY A 51 -12.81 4.42 4.56
C GLY A 51 -11.67 4.25 3.54
N MET A 52 -10.57 3.60 3.94
CA MET A 52 -9.45 3.33 3.03
C MET A 52 -9.87 2.33 1.95
N ARG A 53 -10.60 1.28 2.31
CA ARG A 53 -11.19 0.32 1.37
C ARG A 53 -12.11 0.99 0.35
N ALA A 54 -12.92 1.96 0.79
CA ALA A 54 -13.77 2.74 -0.10
C ALA A 54 -12.95 3.62 -1.04
N LEU A 55 -11.90 4.28 -0.53
CA LEU A 55 -10.98 5.07 -1.35
C LEU A 55 -10.29 4.22 -2.41
N LEU A 56 -9.75 3.05 -2.06
CA LEU A 56 -9.07 2.16 -2.99
C LEU A 56 -9.98 1.70 -4.14
N LYS A 57 -11.26 1.44 -3.87
CA LYS A 57 -12.27 1.14 -4.90
C LYS A 57 -12.50 2.30 -5.87
N LEU A 58 -12.45 3.54 -5.39
CA LEU A 58 -12.59 4.74 -6.22
C LEU A 58 -11.33 5.05 -7.03
N MET A 59 -10.15 4.75 -6.45
CA MET A 59 -8.87 5.03 -7.07
C MET A 59 -8.46 4.01 -8.13
N GLU A 60 -8.90 2.75 -8.00
CA GLU A 60 -8.49 1.62 -8.85
C GLU A 60 -6.96 1.59 -9.08
N PRO A 61 -6.15 1.47 -8.01
CA PRO A 61 -4.69 1.59 -8.11
C PRO A 61 -4.13 0.52 -9.06
N SER A 62 -3.18 0.94 -9.89
CA SER A 62 -2.56 0.08 -10.92
C SER A 62 -1.04 0.06 -10.85
N ARG A 63 -0.45 0.92 -10.01
CA ARG A 63 0.99 1.06 -9.82
C ARG A 63 1.31 1.27 -8.35
N PHE A 64 2.55 0.96 -7.96
CA PHE A 64 3.00 1.11 -6.58
C PHE A 64 2.85 2.56 -6.07
N GLU A 65 3.07 3.55 -6.93
CA GLU A 65 2.93 4.96 -6.57
C GLU A 65 1.49 5.33 -6.13
N ASP A 66 0.48 4.62 -6.63
CA ASP A 66 -0.92 4.85 -6.27
C ASP A 66 -1.19 4.46 -4.81
N ILE A 67 -0.46 3.49 -4.26
CA ILE A 67 -0.54 3.11 -2.84
C ILE A 67 -0.02 4.26 -1.97
N ALA A 68 1.11 4.85 -2.36
CA ALA A 68 1.66 6.01 -1.67
C ALA A 68 0.70 7.22 -1.75
N ALA A 69 0.05 7.42 -2.91
CA ALA A 69 -0.98 8.45 -3.08
C ALA A 69 -2.20 8.20 -2.19
N ALA A 70 -2.70 6.96 -2.12
CA ALA A 70 -3.83 6.58 -1.26
C ALA A 70 -3.52 6.86 0.21
N LEU A 71 -2.33 6.49 0.70
CA LEU A 71 -1.87 6.79 2.05
C LEU A 71 -1.73 8.29 2.31
N ALA A 72 -1.29 9.06 1.32
CA ALA A 72 -1.13 10.52 1.45
C ALA A 72 -2.47 11.27 1.46
N LEU A 73 -3.47 10.77 0.72
CA LEU A 73 -4.84 11.31 0.63
C LEU A 73 -5.69 10.89 1.84
N TYR A 74 -5.53 9.65 2.30
CA TYR A 74 -6.23 9.11 3.47
C TYR A 74 -5.54 9.55 4.77
N ARG A 75 -5.65 10.84 5.09
CA ARG A 75 -5.26 11.36 6.40
C ARG A 75 -6.49 11.35 7.31
N PRO A 76 -6.39 10.85 8.56
CA PRO A 76 -7.42 11.08 9.55
C PRO A 76 -7.51 12.58 9.82
N GLY A 77 -8.52 13.21 9.22
CA GLY A 77 -8.99 14.59 9.45
C GLY A 77 -10.52 14.56 9.57
N PRO A 78 -11.26 15.65 9.31
CA PRO A 78 -12.70 15.76 9.58
C PRO A 78 -13.60 14.82 8.74
N MET A 79 -13.08 13.77 8.11
CA MET A 79 -13.91 12.63 7.66
C MET A 79 -14.54 11.86 8.83
N ALA A 80 -14.07 12.07 10.07
CA ALA A 80 -14.75 11.63 11.29
C ALA A 80 -15.85 12.61 11.78
N ALA A 81 -16.00 13.79 11.15
CA ALA A 81 -16.92 14.82 11.65
C ALA A 81 -18.38 14.62 11.23
N ASN A 82 -18.69 13.59 10.43
CA ASN A 82 -20.06 13.24 10.02
C ASN A 82 -20.30 11.72 10.11
N ALA A 83 -20.05 11.13 11.28
CA ALA A 83 -20.59 9.83 11.67
C ALA A 83 -21.51 10.02 12.88
#